data_AF-A0AAW6URF8-F1
#
_entry.id   AF-A0AAW6URF8-F1
#
_cell.length_a   1.000
_cell.length_b   1.000
_cell.length_c   1.000
_cell.angle_alpha   90.00
_cell.angle_beta   90.00
_cell.angle_gamma   90.00
#
_symmetry.space_group_name_H-M   'P 1'
#
loop_
_entity.id
_entity.type
_entity.pdbx_description
1 polymer ?
#
loop_
_entity_poly.entity_id
_entity_poly.type
_entity_poly.pdbx_seq_one_letter_code
_entity_poly.pdbx_strand_id
1 'polypeptide(L)'
;MAKTAVPVQEYIYSTLDDLPKISKAIYIIEQVEGDINQTFNHFHAFKQQGTHACAKLNAPCTVMYVGSSTSGIKNRLKQHLGLGHKATYALHLNQWFQGQFKITIKHYEVENPVLQLIEDDLSDRLKPAFGKLGANNK
;
A
#
# COMPACT_ATOMS: atom_id res chain seq x y z
N MET A 1 10.96 -2.79 24.63
CA MET A 1 10.32 -3.79 23.77
C MET A 1 8.96 -3.23 23.35
N ALA A 2 8.79 -2.89 22.07
CA ALA A 2 7.53 -2.35 21.57
C ALA A 2 6.48 -3.48 21.50
N LYS A 3 5.32 -3.28 22.13
CA LYS A 3 4.18 -4.20 22.00
C LYS A 3 3.73 -4.16 20.54
N THR A 4 3.89 -5.26 19.81
CA THR A 4 3.38 -5.39 18.45
C THR A 4 1.86 -5.20 18.50
N ALA A 5 1.34 -4.15 17.87
CA ALA A 5 -0.10 -3.94 17.79
C ALA A 5 -0.71 -5.07 16.95
N VAL A 6 -1.54 -5.89 17.60
CA VAL A 6 -2.19 -7.03 16.94
C VAL A 6 -3.45 -6.51 16.24
N PRO A 7 -3.64 -6.80 14.94
CA PRO A 7 -4.87 -6.43 14.26
C PRO A 7 -6.05 -7.20 14.84
N VAL A 8 -7.22 -6.57 14.82
CA VAL A 8 -8.48 -7.21 15.23
C VAL A 8 -8.84 -8.33 14.25
N GLN A 9 -8.57 -8.10 12.96
CA GLN A 9 -8.81 -9.08 11.92
C GLN A 9 -7.89 -8.85 10.72
N GLU A 10 -7.53 -9.93 10.04
CA GLU A 10 -6.77 -9.90 8.79
C GLU A 10 -7.58 -10.50 7.64
N TYR A 11 -7.43 -9.90 6.47
CA TYR A 11 -8.11 -10.30 5.24
C TYR A 11 -7.11 -10.34 4.10
N ILE A 12 -7.20 -11.38 3.27
CA ILE A 12 -6.56 -11.38 1.96
C ILE A 12 -7.58 -10.87 0.96
N TYR A 13 -7.24 -9.78 0.29
CA TYR A 13 -8.09 -9.19 -0.73
C TYR A 13 -8.29 -10.15 -1.90
N SER A 14 -9.53 -10.49 -2.19
CA SER A 14 -9.97 -11.19 -3.40
C SER A 14 -10.65 -10.23 -4.37
N THR A 15 -11.71 -9.56 -3.90
CA THR A 15 -12.54 -8.63 -4.68
C THR A 15 -12.92 -7.40 -3.85
N LEU A 16 -13.33 -6.32 -4.52
CA LEU A 16 -13.83 -5.12 -3.84
C LEU A 16 -15.17 -5.32 -3.14
N ASP A 17 -15.98 -6.26 -3.62
CA ASP A 17 -17.35 -6.47 -3.15
C ASP A 17 -17.35 -7.20 -1.81
N ASP A 18 -16.44 -8.15 -1.63
CA ASP A 18 -16.30 -8.96 -0.40
C ASP A 18 -15.66 -8.22 0.78
N LEU A 19 -15.17 -6.99 0.56
CA LEU A 19 -14.54 -6.22 1.62
C LEU A 19 -15.59 -5.72 2.63
N PRO A 20 -15.46 -6.09 3.92
CA PRO A 20 -16.34 -5.57 4.95
C PRO A 20 -16.15 -4.06 5.11
N LYS A 21 -17.12 -3.41 5.74
CA LYS A 21 -17.03 -1.99 6.05
C LYS A 21 -16.01 -1.78 7.17
N ILE A 22 -14.75 -1.58 6.76
CA ILE A 22 -13.64 -1.32 7.67
C ILE A 22 -13.42 0.19 7.78
N SER A 23 -13.50 0.71 9.00
CA SER A 23 -13.27 2.13 9.29
C SER A 23 -11.78 2.49 9.28
N LYS A 24 -10.94 1.64 9.88
CA LYS A 24 -9.50 1.88 10.05
C LYS A 24 -8.68 0.65 9.70
N ALA A 25 -7.87 0.73 8.66
CA ALA A 25 -7.06 -0.40 8.20
C ALA A 25 -5.65 0.01 7.85
N ILE A 26 -4.71 -0.93 8.03
CA ILE A 26 -3.45 -0.96 7.28
C ILE A 26 -3.62 -1.94 6.13
N TYR A 27 -3.07 -1.62 4.97
CA TYR A 27 -3.01 -2.53 3.84
C TYR A 27 -1.58 -2.63 3.31
N ILE A 28 -1.21 -3.83 2.92
CA ILE A 28 0.11 -4.19 2.43
C ILE A 28 -0.07 -4.81 1.06
N ILE A 29 0.60 -4.25 0.06
CA ILE A 29 0.59 -4.74 -1.33
C ILE A 29 1.95 -5.38 -1.59
N GLU A 30 1.94 -6.64 -2.00
CA GLU A 30 3.15 -7.44 -2.22
C GLU A 30 3.11 -8.06 -3.61
N GLN A 31 4.24 -8.11 -4.32
CA GLN A 31 4.35 -9.00 -5.48
C GLN A 31 4.45 -10.45 -4.98
N VAL A 32 3.78 -11.38 -5.65
CA VAL A 32 3.80 -12.79 -5.25
C VAL A 32 5.03 -13.50 -5.82
N GLU A 33 5.35 -13.22 -7.09
CA GLU A 33 6.45 -13.84 -7.83
C GLU A 33 7.09 -12.81 -8.79
N GLY A 34 8.25 -13.17 -9.36
CA GLY A 34 8.98 -12.35 -10.32
C GLY A 34 10.17 -11.57 -9.72
N ASP A 35 10.90 -10.86 -10.58
CA ASP A 35 12.09 -10.11 -10.20
C ASP A 35 11.74 -8.74 -9.61
N ILE A 36 12.09 -8.53 -8.33
CA ILE A 36 11.87 -7.27 -7.61
C ILE A 36 12.55 -6.06 -8.29
N ASN A 37 13.70 -6.26 -8.94
CA ASN A 37 14.43 -5.18 -9.63
C ASN A 37 13.71 -4.80 -10.91
N GLN A 38 13.20 -5.79 -11.64
CA GLN A 38 12.40 -5.54 -12.83
C GLN A 38 11.10 -4.80 -12.46
N THR A 39 10.39 -5.25 -11.43
CA THR A 39 9.20 -4.55 -10.91
C THR A 39 9.51 -3.10 -10.54
N PHE A 40 10.60 -2.87 -9.81
CA PHE A 40 11.04 -1.52 -9.43
C PHE A 40 11.32 -0.65 -10.66
N ASN A 41 12.05 -1.18 -11.64
CA ASN A 41 12.40 -0.46 -12.86
C ASN A 41 11.17 -0.15 -13.73
N HIS A 42 10.20 -1.06 -13.82
CA HIS A 42 8.95 -0.81 -14.53
C HIS A 42 8.16 0.34 -13.89
N PHE A 43 8.03 0.38 -12.56
CA PHE A 43 7.37 1.51 -11.89
C PHE A 43 8.14 2.81 -12.06
N HIS A 44 9.47 2.77 -11.98
CA HIS A 44 10.32 3.94 -12.22
C HIS A 44 10.09 4.50 -13.64
N ALA A 45 10.11 3.64 -14.66
CA ALA A 45 9.83 4.03 -16.05
C ALA A 45 8.42 4.61 -16.21
N PHE A 46 7.41 3.98 -15.61
CA PHE A 46 6.03 4.50 -15.62
C PHE A 46 5.94 5.89 -14.98
N LYS A 47 6.55 6.09 -13.80
CA LYS A 47 6.58 7.38 -13.11
C LYS A 47 7.24 8.48 -13.97
N GLN A 48 8.29 8.15 -14.72
CA GLN A 48 8.98 9.11 -15.60
C GLN A 48 8.11 9.59 -16.77
N GLN A 49 7.05 8.87 -17.14
CA GLN A 49 6.12 9.33 -18.17
C GLN A 49 5.32 10.57 -17.75
N GLY A 50 5.24 10.85 -16.44
CA GLY A 50 4.55 12.05 -15.92
C GLY A 50 3.03 12.06 -16.11
N THR A 51 2.43 10.92 -16.48
CA THR A 51 0.98 10.83 -16.79
C THR A 51 0.10 10.67 -15.55
N HIS A 52 0.68 10.25 -14.42
CA HIS A 52 -0.03 9.98 -13.16
C HIS A 52 0.78 10.48 -11.96
N ALA A 53 0.08 10.91 -10.92
CA ALA A 53 0.68 11.13 -9.61
C ALA A 53 1.02 9.76 -8.99
N CYS A 54 2.30 9.43 -8.98
CA CYS A 54 2.78 8.12 -8.54
C CYS A 54 3.38 8.20 -7.13
N ALA A 55 3.25 7.12 -6.36
CA ALA A 55 3.93 6.94 -5.09
C ALA A 55 5.45 7.23 -5.18
N LYS A 56 6.06 7.58 -4.04
CA LYS A 56 7.51 7.82 -3.96
C LYS A 56 8.27 6.51 -4.22
N LEU A 57 9.44 6.60 -4.84
CA LEU A 57 10.36 5.48 -5.04
C LEU A 57 11.26 5.31 -3.82
N ASN A 58 11.47 4.07 -3.41
CA ASN A 58 12.43 3.69 -2.36
C ASN A 58 13.50 2.77 -2.98
N ALA A 59 13.50 1.47 -2.65
CA ALA A 59 14.46 0.48 -3.15
C ALA A 59 13.72 -0.83 -3.54
N PRO A 60 14.26 -1.68 -4.44
CA PRO A 60 13.63 -2.94 -4.81
C PRO A 60 13.26 -3.82 -3.60
N CYS A 61 12.02 -4.28 -3.53
CA CYS A 61 11.49 -5.11 -2.45
C CYS A 61 10.26 -5.89 -2.91
N THR A 62 10.02 -7.07 -2.34
CA THR A 62 8.80 -7.87 -2.56
C THR A 62 7.55 -7.13 -2.08
N VAL A 63 7.66 -6.42 -0.95
CA VAL A 63 6.59 -5.55 -0.48
C VAL A 63 6.64 -4.28 -1.32
N MET A 64 5.59 -4.05 -2.11
CA MET A 64 5.52 -2.90 -2.99
C MET A 64 5.05 -1.65 -2.26
N TYR A 65 4.10 -1.78 -1.32
CA TYR A 65 3.52 -0.62 -0.64
C TYR A 65 2.88 -0.99 0.70
N VAL A 66 3.02 -0.10 1.68
CA VAL A 66 2.28 -0.12 2.95
C VAL A 66 1.54 1.20 3.07
N GLY A 67 0.28 1.16 3.48
CA GLY A 67 -0.47 2.38 3.75
C GLY A 67 -1.65 2.16 4.70
N SER A 68 -2.15 3.25 5.28
CA SER A 68 -3.37 3.23 6.09
C SER A 68 -4.59 3.84 5.38
N SER A 69 -5.77 3.52 5.89
CA SER A 69 -7.03 4.16 5.51
C SER A 69 -7.90 4.35 6.74
N THR A 70 -8.44 5.56 6.92
CA THR A 70 -9.34 5.94 8.03
C THR A 70 -10.75 6.33 7.55
N SER A 71 -10.95 6.45 6.24
CA SER A 71 -12.18 6.95 5.61
C SER A 71 -12.78 5.99 4.58
N GLY A 72 -12.15 4.84 4.34
CA GLY A 72 -12.67 3.80 3.47
C GLY A 72 -11.58 3.13 2.62
N ILE A 73 -11.26 1.89 3.00
CA ILE A 73 -10.22 1.09 2.35
C ILE A 73 -10.50 0.85 0.85
N LYS A 74 -11.77 0.65 0.47
CA LYS A 74 -12.16 0.34 -0.92
C LYS A 74 -11.68 1.40 -1.92
N ASN A 75 -11.83 2.69 -1.58
CA ASN A 75 -11.40 3.78 -2.47
C ASN A 75 -9.87 3.85 -2.57
N ARG A 76 -9.14 3.61 -1.47
CA ARG A 76 -7.68 3.53 -1.49
C ARG A 76 -7.19 2.39 -2.38
N LEU A 77 -7.79 1.20 -2.26
CA LEU A 77 -7.44 0.07 -3.12
C LEU A 77 -7.75 0.35 -4.59
N LYS A 78 -8.91 0.93 -4.91
CA LYS A 78 -9.23 1.35 -6.30
C LYS A 78 -8.15 2.27 -6.89
N GLN A 79 -7.65 3.22 -6.11
CA GLN A 79 -6.56 4.11 -6.56
C GLN A 79 -5.27 3.32 -6.82
N HIS A 80 -4.87 2.43 -5.91
CA HIS A 80 -3.66 1.60 -6.11
C HIS A 80 -3.80 0.63 -7.27
N LEU A 81 -4.99 0.09 -7.51
CA LEU A 81 -5.29 -0.77 -8.66
C LEU A 81 -5.36 0.03 -9.98
N GLY A 82 -5.33 1.36 -9.97
CA GLY A 82 -5.42 2.18 -11.19
C GLY A 82 -6.86 2.40 -11.68
N LEU A 83 -7.86 2.16 -10.82
CA LEU A 83 -9.28 2.45 -11.05
C LEU A 83 -9.70 3.81 -10.46
N GLY A 84 -8.74 4.58 -9.93
CA GLY A 84 -8.96 5.90 -9.34
C GLY A 84 -8.55 7.05 -10.27
N HIS A 85 -8.57 8.27 -9.73
CA HIS A 85 -8.16 9.46 -10.47
C HIS A 85 -6.63 9.52 -10.66
N LYS A 86 -6.18 9.94 -11.85
CA LYS A 86 -4.74 9.96 -12.21
C LYS A 86 -3.90 10.88 -11.32
N ALA A 87 -4.48 11.95 -10.80
CA ALA A 87 -3.81 12.90 -9.91
C ALA A 87 -3.67 12.41 -8.46
N THR A 88 -4.20 11.24 -8.10
CA THR A 88 -4.01 10.69 -6.75
C THR A 88 -2.71 9.90 -6.65
N TYR A 89 -1.88 10.26 -5.67
CA TYR A 89 -0.64 9.54 -5.36
C TYR A 89 -0.94 8.08 -4.96
N ALA A 90 -0.65 7.16 -5.88
CA ALA A 90 -0.88 5.72 -5.72
C ALA A 90 0.10 4.92 -6.59
N LEU A 91 -0.08 3.59 -6.63
CA LEU A 91 0.72 2.70 -7.48
C LEU A 91 0.18 2.63 -8.92
N HIS A 92 -1.14 2.76 -9.13
CA HIS A 92 -1.78 2.59 -10.43
C HIS A 92 -1.41 1.27 -11.14
N LEU A 93 -1.46 0.14 -10.43
CA LEU A 93 -0.94 -1.18 -10.85
C LEU A 93 -1.39 -1.59 -12.25
N ASN A 94 -2.68 -1.43 -12.61
CA ASN A 94 -3.20 -1.82 -13.92
C ASN A 94 -2.54 -1.08 -15.11
N GLN A 95 -1.78 -0.01 -14.87
CA GLN A 95 -1.13 0.77 -15.92
C GLN A 95 0.26 0.24 -16.29
N TRP A 96 0.91 -0.54 -15.43
CA TRP A 96 2.33 -0.92 -15.64
C TRP A 96 2.70 -2.29 -15.09
N PHE A 97 2.02 -2.78 -14.06
CA PHE A 97 2.35 -4.06 -13.41
C PHE A 97 1.59 -5.20 -14.07
N GLN A 98 2.32 -6.19 -14.57
CA GLN A 98 1.76 -7.38 -15.25
C GLN A 98 1.86 -8.66 -14.41
N GLY A 99 2.49 -8.58 -13.24
CA GLY A 99 2.69 -9.72 -12.35
C GLY A 99 1.49 -10.00 -11.45
N GLN A 100 1.61 -11.08 -10.66
CA GLN A 100 0.66 -11.38 -9.60
C GLN A 100 1.01 -10.59 -8.35
N PHE A 101 0.00 -10.03 -7.69
CA PHE A 101 0.16 -9.34 -6.41
C PHE A 101 -0.88 -9.82 -5.41
N LYS A 102 -0.54 -9.67 -4.13
CA LYS A 102 -1.42 -9.97 -2.99
C LYS A 102 -1.61 -8.70 -2.20
N ILE A 103 -2.84 -8.46 -1.74
CA ILE A 103 -3.12 -7.35 -0.81
C ILE A 103 -3.60 -7.94 0.51
N THR A 104 -2.83 -7.71 1.57
CA THR A 104 -3.18 -8.07 2.94
C THR A 104 -3.76 -6.85 3.64
N ILE A 105 -4.95 -6.97 4.21
CA ILE A 105 -5.66 -5.89 4.90
C ILE A 105 -5.79 -6.26 6.37
N LYS A 106 -5.32 -5.37 7.24
CA LYS A 106 -5.31 -5.52 8.69
C LYS A 106 -6.23 -4.47 9.30
N HIS A 107 -7.33 -4.91 9.93
CA HIS A 107 -8.30 -4.04 10.60
C HIS A 107 -7.83 -3.71 12.02
N TYR A 108 -7.94 -2.44 12.42
CA TYR A 108 -7.58 -1.97 13.75
C TYR A 108 -8.67 -1.09 14.37
N GLU A 109 -8.95 -1.29 15.65
CA GLU A 109 -9.83 -0.44 16.45
C GLU A 109 -8.99 0.48 17.34
N VAL A 110 -8.25 1.40 16.71
CA VAL A 110 -7.32 2.31 17.41
C VAL A 110 -7.52 3.75 16.94
N GLU A 111 -7.01 4.72 17.70
CA GLU A 111 -7.02 6.12 17.30
C GLU A 111 -6.13 6.40 16.09
N ASN A 112 -6.44 7.46 15.32
CA ASN A 112 -5.71 7.76 14.09
C ASN A 112 -4.19 7.95 14.29
N PRO A 113 -3.72 8.63 15.35
CA PRO A 113 -2.28 8.72 15.63
C PRO A 113 -1.65 7.35 15.88
N VAL A 114 -2.37 6.44 16.53
CA VAL A 114 -1.89 5.08 16.79
C VAL A 114 -1.84 4.27 15.50
N LEU A 115 -2.85 4.39 14.64
CA LEU A 115 -2.85 3.74 13.33
C LEU A 115 -1.65 4.20 12.48
N GLN A 116 -1.32 5.49 12.52
CA GLN A 116 -0.16 6.02 11.81
C GLN A 116 1.16 5.48 12.38
N LEU A 117 1.29 5.36 13.71
CA LEU A 117 2.46 4.71 14.32
C LEU A 117 2.61 3.24 13.90
N ILE A 118 1.49 2.52 13.75
CA ILE A 118 1.49 1.14 13.26
C ILE A 118 1.91 1.09 11.77
N GLU A 119 1.42 2.02 10.95
CA GLU A 119 1.84 2.16 9.55
C GLU A 119 3.34 2.43 9.43
N ASP A 120 3.85 3.37 10.22
CA ASP A 120 5.25 3.77 10.23
C ASP A 120 6.15 2.61 10.67
N ASP A 121 5.79 1.87 11.73
CA ASP A 121 6.52 0.67 12.18
C ASP A 121 6.51 -0.44 11.12
N LEU A 122 5.36 -0.70 10.48
CA LEU A 122 5.28 -1.69 9.41
C LEU A 122 6.10 -1.28 8.19
N SER A 123 6.06 0.00 7.82
CA SER A 123 6.85 0.54 6.70
C SER A 123 8.35 0.44 6.97
N ASP A 124 8.79 0.75 8.20
CA ASP A 124 10.20 0.65 8.60
C ASP A 124 10.70 -0.81 8.60
N ARG A 125 9.86 -1.74 9.11
CA ARG A 125 10.20 -3.17 9.13
C ARG A 125 10.18 -3.82 7.75
N LEU A 126 9.17 -3.52 6.94
CA LEU A 126 8.96 -4.17 5.63
C LEU A 126 9.72 -3.49 4.49
N LYS A 127 10.14 -2.22 4.67
CA LYS A 127 10.90 -1.43 3.69
C LYS A 127 10.28 -1.50 2.30
N PRO A 128 9.03 -1.02 2.13
CA PRO A 128 8.31 -1.19 0.88
C PRO A 128 9.03 -0.48 -0.27
N ALA A 129 8.92 -1.07 -1.47
CA ALA A 129 9.58 -0.56 -2.66
C ALA A 129 9.12 0.84 -3.04
N PHE A 130 7.87 1.16 -2.71
CA PHE A 130 7.24 2.43 -3.02
C PHE A 130 6.43 2.94 -1.83
N GLY A 131 6.23 4.26 -1.81
CA GLY A 131 5.44 4.93 -0.78
C GLY A 131 6.28 5.81 0.13
N LYS A 132 5.60 6.47 1.06
CA LYS A 132 6.26 7.35 2.02
C LYS A 132 6.96 6.52 3.08
N LEU A 133 8.22 6.85 3.35
CA LEU A 133 8.97 6.30 4.48
C LEU A 133 9.03 7.36 5.58
N GLY A 134 8.70 6.96 6.81
CA GLY A 134 8.74 7.78 8.01
C GLY A 134 7.53 8.70 8.20
N ALA A 135 7.45 9.28 9.40
CA ALA A 135 6.34 10.08 9.86
C ALA A 135 5.98 11.22 8.89
N ASN A 136 4.69 11.49 8.74
CA ASN A 136 4.24 12.76 8.21
C ASN A 136 4.73 13.87 9.14
N ASN A 137 5.89 14.49 8.84
CA ASN A 137 6.21 15.81 9.36
C ASN A 137 5.09 16.75 8.89
N LYS A 138 4.13 17.01 9.79
CA LYS A 138 3.23 18.14 9.73
C LYS A 138 3.90 19.29 10.46
#